data_AF-F9XEK0-F1
#
_entry.id   AF-F9XEK0-F1
#
_cell.length_a   1.000
_cell.length_b   1.000
_cell.length_c   1.000
_cell.angle_alpha   90.00
_cell.angle_beta   90.00
_cell.angle_gamma   90.00
#
_symmetry.space_group_name_H-M   'P 1'
#
loop_
_entity.id
_entity.type
_entity.pdbx_description
1 polymer ?
#
loop_
_entity_poly.entity_id
_entity_poly.type
_entity_poly.pdbx_seq_one_letter_code
_entity_poly.pdbx_strand_id
1 'polypeptide(L)'
;RFRKLLMSLSNSPCNWEDPVLLDAALAKIPLQYIYDQAQAKVDALQAVASLLGKVAKPAWGHQDCVIRALMTWFKRDFFQWVNNPRCPVCESTTTALGMIPPTVGESTRGATRVELFRCSNTMCQAHERFPRYNDAFVLLETRRGRVGEWTTCFTMLCRALGSRVRLVWSAEDHVWTEVYSVHQQRWVHVDVAEGAWDRPTLYTQEWGKKLSYCIAFSVDGCCDVTRRYVRDPDMYGNPRTKCAEEVLWHITREITAMRRTDRDVQELLIIRAEDKREELALQRLAIEALITRMLEEYDGRP
;
A
#
# COMPACT_ATOMS: atom_id res chain seq x y z
N ARG A 1 4.13 15.82 -17.55
CA ARG A 1 5.03 15.17 -16.57
C ARG A 1 4.26 14.18 -15.68
N PHE A 2 3.13 14.58 -15.07
CA PHE A 2 2.35 13.72 -14.18
C PHE A 2 1.87 12.41 -14.82
N ARG A 3 1.36 12.44 -16.06
CA ARG A 3 1.03 11.21 -16.82
C ARG A 3 2.18 10.19 -16.86
N LYS A 4 3.41 10.63 -17.16
CA LYS A 4 4.59 9.75 -17.23
C LYS A 4 4.89 9.10 -15.88
N LEU A 5 4.70 9.85 -14.78
CA LEU A 5 4.85 9.33 -13.41
C LEU A 5 3.81 8.23 -13.15
N LEU A 6 2.52 8.50 -13.36
CA LEU A 6 1.46 7.53 -13.10
C LEU A 6 1.60 6.27 -13.97
N MET A 7 1.98 6.44 -15.25
CA MET A 7 2.30 5.32 -16.14
C MET A 7 3.44 4.46 -15.58
N SER A 8 4.54 5.09 -15.14
CA SER A 8 5.68 4.39 -14.54
C SER A 8 5.29 3.63 -13.27
N LEU A 9 4.52 4.25 -12.37
CA LEU A 9 4.07 3.62 -11.13
C LEU A 9 3.09 2.47 -11.39
N SER A 10 2.27 2.57 -12.44
CA SER A 10 1.32 1.52 -12.81
C SER A 10 1.98 0.21 -13.26
N ASN A 11 3.27 0.22 -13.57
CA ASN A 11 3.99 -1.00 -13.95
C ASN A 11 4.35 -1.87 -12.74
N SER A 12 4.48 -1.30 -11.54
CA SER A 12 4.95 -2.06 -10.37
C SER A 12 4.08 -3.29 -10.08
N PRO A 13 2.73 -3.19 -10.02
CA PRO A 13 1.90 -4.38 -9.82
C PRO A 13 1.99 -5.40 -10.95
N CYS A 14 2.21 -4.96 -12.18
CA CYS A 14 2.33 -5.86 -13.34
C CYS A 14 3.63 -6.67 -13.29
N ASN A 15 4.71 -6.06 -12.80
CA ASN A 15 5.99 -6.74 -12.64
C ASN A 15 5.94 -7.85 -11.56
N TRP A 16 4.93 -7.86 -10.69
CA TRP A 16 4.76 -8.90 -9.68
C TRP A 16 4.04 -10.15 -10.19
N GLU A 17 3.48 -10.11 -11.40
CA GLU A 17 2.77 -11.26 -12.00
C GLU A 17 3.72 -12.32 -12.58
N ASP A 18 5.03 -12.21 -12.31
CA ASP A 18 6.02 -13.23 -12.65
C ASP A 18 5.83 -14.47 -11.75
N PRO A 19 5.50 -15.65 -12.31
CA PRO A 19 5.32 -16.87 -11.52
C PRO A 19 6.55 -17.25 -10.69
N VAL A 20 7.76 -16.99 -11.19
CA VAL A 20 9.01 -17.29 -10.48
C VAL A 20 9.13 -16.42 -9.23
N LEU A 21 8.72 -15.15 -9.32
CA LEU A 21 8.69 -14.24 -8.18
C LEU A 21 7.65 -14.68 -7.15
N LEU A 22 6.44 -15.02 -7.61
CA LEU A 22 5.35 -15.43 -6.73
C LEU A 22 5.70 -16.73 -5.98
N ASP A 23 6.32 -17.70 -6.65
CA ASP A 23 6.78 -18.94 -6.02
C ASP A 23 7.92 -18.68 -5.02
N ALA A 24 8.90 -17.85 -5.40
CA ALA A 24 9.99 -17.46 -4.50
C ALA A 24 9.48 -16.73 -3.26
N ALA A 25 8.44 -15.89 -3.42
CA ALA A 25 7.77 -15.17 -2.35
C ALA A 25 7.02 -16.13 -1.41
N LEU A 26 6.22 -17.04 -1.96
CA LEU A 26 5.50 -18.07 -1.18
C LEU A 26 6.48 -18.92 -0.36
N ALA A 27 7.62 -19.29 -0.93
CA ALA A 27 8.66 -20.06 -0.23
C ALA A 27 9.27 -19.32 0.97
N LYS A 28 9.14 -17.99 1.06
CA LYS A 28 9.60 -17.22 2.24
C LYS A 28 8.53 -17.10 3.32
N ILE A 29 7.26 -17.34 3.02
CA ILE A 29 6.15 -17.19 3.97
C ILE A 29 6.02 -18.47 4.80
N PRO A 30 5.95 -18.40 6.14
CA PRO A 30 5.66 -19.56 6.98
C PRO A 30 4.16 -19.89 6.89
N LEU A 31 3.73 -20.48 5.77
CA LEU A 31 2.32 -20.65 5.41
C LEU A 31 1.49 -21.31 6.53
N GLN A 32 1.99 -22.39 7.13
CA GLN A 32 1.30 -23.08 8.22
C GLN A 32 1.00 -22.13 9.40
N TYR A 33 2.01 -21.40 9.87
CA TYR A 33 1.85 -20.42 10.94
C TYR A 33 0.82 -19.33 10.55
N ILE A 34 0.90 -18.80 9.33
CA ILE A 34 -0.03 -17.78 8.86
C ILE A 34 -1.47 -18.30 8.83
N TYR A 35 -1.70 -19.51 8.31
CA TYR A 35 -3.03 -20.12 8.26
C TYR A 35 -3.58 -20.45 9.64
N ASP A 36 -2.75 -20.94 10.57
CA ASP A 36 -3.17 -21.21 11.95
C ASP A 36 -3.59 -19.91 12.66
N GLN A 37 -2.81 -18.84 12.50
CA GLN A 37 -3.15 -17.52 13.05
C GLN A 37 -4.42 -16.94 12.39
N ALA A 38 -4.61 -17.17 11.09
CA ALA A 38 -5.81 -16.75 10.39
C ALA A 38 -7.06 -17.51 10.88
N GLN A 39 -6.94 -18.82 11.07
CA GLN A 39 -8.05 -19.66 11.54
C GLN A 39 -8.49 -19.24 12.95
N ALA A 40 -7.55 -19.03 13.87
CA ALA A 40 -7.87 -18.53 15.20
C ALA A 40 -8.62 -17.18 15.18
N LYS A 41 -8.27 -16.28 14.24
CA LYS A 41 -8.99 -15.01 14.05
C LYS A 41 -10.40 -15.23 13.49
N VAL A 42 -10.56 -16.14 12.54
CA VAL A 42 -11.87 -16.48 11.97
C VAL A 42 -12.79 -17.04 13.05
N ASP A 43 -12.31 -17.98 13.85
CA ASP A 43 -13.08 -18.61 14.93
C ASP A 43 -13.55 -17.56 15.95
N ALA A 44 -12.67 -16.63 16.33
CA ALA A 44 -13.02 -15.51 17.21
C ALA A 44 -14.10 -14.60 16.59
N LEU A 45 -13.98 -14.26 15.30
CA LEU A 45 -14.97 -13.43 14.61
C LEU A 45 -16.32 -14.15 14.43
N GLN A 46 -16.31 -15.45 14.23
CA GLN A 46 -17.52 -16.28 14.16
C GLN A 46 -18.22 -16.39 15.51
N ALA A 47 -17.45 -16.53 16.60
CA ALA A 47 -17.99 -16.50 17.95
C ALA A 47 -18.69 -15.16 18.25
N VAL A 48 -18.05 -14.03 17.91
CA VAL A 48 -18.64 -12.68 18.05
C VAL A 48 -19.91 -12.54 17.22
N ALA A 49 -19.90 -12.96 15.95
CA ALA A 49 -21.08 -12.90 15.09
C ALA A 49 -22.24 -13.72 15.66
N SER A 50 -21.97 -14.92 16.19
CA SER A 50 -22.98 -15.78 16.80
C SER A 50 -23.66 -15.15 18.01
N LEU A 51 -22.92 -14.32 18.78
CA LEU A 51 -23.46 -13.57 19.91
C LEU A 51 -24.36 -12.40 19.48
N LEU A 52 -24.13 -11.81 18.31
CA LEU A 52 -24.91 -10.69 17.76
C LEU A 52 -26.23 -11.13 17.10
N GLY A 53 -26.45 -12.44 16.97
CA GLY A 53 -27.69 -13.04 16.46
C GLY A 53 -27.51 -13.85 15.17
N LYS A 54 -28.51 -14.67 14.85
CA LYS A 54 -28.45 -15.68 13.78
C LYS A 54 -28.19 -15.16 12.35
N VAL A 55 -28.36 -13.85 12.12
CA VAL A 55 -28.20 -13.21 10.80
C VAL A 55 -26.88 -12.42 10.70
N ALA A 56 -26.19 -12.21 11.84
CA ALA A 56 -24.94 -11.46 11.84
C ALA A 56 -23.83 -12.27 11.16
N LYS A 57 -23.15 -11.65 10.20
CA LYS A 57 -21.97 -12.23 9.55
C LYS A 57 -20.71 -11.81 10.32
N PRO A 58 -19.66 -12.64 10.32
CA PRO A 58 -18.34 -12.22 10.79
C PRO A 58 -17.90 -10.93 10.11
N ALA A 59 -17.18 -10.07 10.81
CA ALA A 59 -16.72 -8.79 10.26
C ALA A 59 -15.75 -8.96 9.08
N TRP A 60 -15.04 -10.09 9.02
CA TRP A 60 -14.01 -10.39 8.01
C TRP A 60 -14.05 -11.86 7.61
N GLY A 61 -13.63 -12.15 6.37
CA GLY A 61 -13.51 -13.51 5.85
C GLY A 61 -12.16 -14.15 6.18
N HIS A 62 -11.98 -15.40 5.75
CA HIS A 62 -10.73 -16.14 5.96
C HIS A 62 -9.53 -15.47 5.28
N GLN A 63 -9.65 -15.10 3.99
CA GLN A 63 -8.56 -14.43 3.26
C GLN A 63 -8.17 -13.08 3.91
N ASP A 64 -9.14 -12.33 4.44
CA ASP A 64 -8.85 -11.10 5.18
C ASP A 64 -8.02 -11.40 6.44
N CYS A 65 -8.36 -12.48 7.15
CA CYS A 65 -7.61 -12.92 8.33
C CYS A 65 -6.20 -13.42 7.98
N VAL A 66 -6.02 -14.07 6.82
CA VAL A 66 -4.72 -14.47 6.28
C VAL A 66 -3.83 -13.24 6.06
N ILE A 67 -4.32 -12.20 5.38
CA ILE A 67 -3.53 -10.98 5.16
C ILE A 67 -3.23 -10.24 6.47
N ARG A 68 -4.15 -10.24 7.44
CA ARG A 68 -3.90 -9.67 8.77
C ARG A 68 -2.82 -10.43 9.55
N ALA A 69 -2.81 -11.76 9.44
CA ALA A 69 -1.74 -12.59 10.02
C ALA A 69 -0.41 -12.33 9.31
N LEU A 70 -0.40 -12.28 7.97
CA LEU A 70 0.78 -11.92 7.17
C LEU A 70 1.34 -10.55 7.58
N MET A 71 0.49 -9.54 7.75
CA MET A 71 0.89 -8.19 8.18
C MET A 71 1.59 -8.21 9.54
N THR A 72 1.08 -9.02 10.47
CA THR A 72 1.65 -9.15 11.83
C THR A 72 3.02 -9.80 11.78
N TRP A 73 3.15 -10.92 11.07
CA TRP A 73 4.43 -11.61 10.85
C TRP A 73 5.43 -10.73 10.09
N PHE A 74 4.99 -10.06 9.03
CA PHE A 74 5.86 -9.22 8.21
C PHE A 74 6.55 -8.15 9.05
N LYS A 75 5.76 -7.44 9.85
CA LYS A 75 6.23 -6.32 10.69
C LYS A 75 7.10 -6.78 11.86
N ARG A 76 6.85 -7.95 12.42
CA ARG A 76 7.54 -8.45 13.63
C ARG A 76 8.78 -9.27 13.32
N ASP A 77 8.71 -10.10 12.29
CA ASP A 77 9.65 -11.21 12.12
C ASP A 77 10.37 -11.16 10.76
N PHE A 78 9.73 -10.63 9.71
CA PHE A 78 10.27 -10.73 8.35
C PHE A 78 11.09 -9.52 7.93
N PHE A 79 10.59 -8.30 8.14
CA PHE A 79 11.12 -7.09 7.51
C PHE A 79 11.54 -6.04 8.54
N GLN A 80 12.69 -5.41 8.31
CA GLN A 80 13.29 -4.46 9.25
C GLN A 80 13.15 -3.01 8.79
N TRP A 81 12.76 -2.12 9.71
CA TRP A 81 12.75 -0.69 9.45
C TRP A 81 14.15 -0.11 9.58
N VAL A 82 14.57 0.70 8.60
CA VAL A 82 15.89 1.33 8.57
C VAL A 82 15.76 2.83 8.34
N ASN A 83 15.99 3.61 9.40
CA ASN A 83 16.22 5.05 9.26
C ASN A 83 17.65 5.30 8.80
N ASN A 84 18.64 4.97 9.64
CA ASN A 84 20.05 4.96 9.26
C ASN A 84 20.58 3.54 9.47
N PRO A 85 21.30 2.96 8.49
CA PRO A 85 21.88 1.63 8.65
C PRO A 85 22.99 1.65 9.71
N ARG A 86 23.18 0.54 10.42
CA ARG A 86 24.32 0.39 11.35
C ARG A 86 25.62 0.22 10.56
N CYS A 87 26.74 0.61 11.18
CA CYS A 87 28.06 0.42 10.58
C CYS A 87 28.31 -1.08 10.33
N PRO A 88 28.75 -1.50 9.13
CA PRO A 88 28.98 -2.90 8.80
C PRO A 88 30.20 -3.50 9.52
N VAL A 89 31.08 -2.67 10.09
CA VAL A 89 32.32 -3.10 10.75
C VAL A 89 32.17 -3.18 12.27
N CYS A 90 31.54 -2.19 12.88
CA CYS A 90 31.51 -2.04 14.35
C CYS A 90 30.11 -1.80 14.93
N GLU A 91 29.06 -1.92 14.13
CA GLU A 91 27.64 -1.81 14.51
C GLU A 91 27.22 -0.48 15.19
N SER A 92 28.14 0.47 15.27
CA SER A 92 27.87 1.81 15.77
C SER A 92 26.87 2.54 14.87
N THR A 93 26.26 3.59 15.41
CA THR A 93 25.37 4.45 14.63
C THR A 93 26.13 5.13 13.48
N THR A 94 25.39 5.48 12.44
CA THR A 94 25.93 6.17 11.27
C THR A 94 25.20 7.48 11.03
N THR A 95 25.90 8.41 10.39
CA THR A 95 25.39 9.72 9.97
C THR A 95 25.33 9.77 8.45
N ALA A 96 24.22 10.29 7.91
CA ALA A 96 24.06 10.43 6.46
C ALA A 96 25.06 11.43 5.89
N LEU A 97 25.74 11.06 4.81
CA LEU A 97 26.61 11.94 4.03
C LEU A 97 25.93 12.49 2.77
N GLY A 98 24.90 11.81 2.27
CA GLY A 98 24.14 12.25 1.09
C GLY A 98 23.86 11.11 0.11
N MET A 99 23.51 11.49 -1.11
CA MET A 99 23.20 10.55 -2.19
C MET A 99 24.40 10.34 -3.11
N ILE A 100 24.64 9.10 -3.50
CA ILE A 100 25.68 8.74 -4.48
C ILE A 100 25.09 7.84 -5.57
N PRO A 101 25.73 7.75 -6.76
CA PRO A 101 25.28 6.84 -7.80
C PRO A 101 25.39 5.36 -7.36
N PRO A 102 24.48 4.50 -7.83
CA PRO A 102 24.61 3.06 -7.63
C PRO A 102 25.84 2.52 -8.36
N THR A 103 26.46 1.50 -7.78
CA THR A 103 27.43 0.65 -8.48
C THR A 103 26.74 -0.15 -9.58
N VAL A 104 27.53 -0.75 -10.47
CA VAL A 104 26.99 -1.64 -11.51
C VAL A 104 26.15 -2.75 -10.90
N GLY A 105 26.63 -3.41 -9.84
CA GLY A 105 25.91 -4.50 -9.17
C GLY A 105 24.60 -4.07 -8.49
N GLU A 106 24.58 -2.89 -7.88
CA GLU A 106 23.36 -2.32 -7.29
C GLU A 106 22.35 -1.92 -8.37
N SER A 107 22.83 -1.32 -9.46
CA SER A 107 21.99 -0.92 -10.59
C SER A 107 21.39 -2.12 -11.33
N THR A 108 22.14 -3.21 -11.49
CA THR A 108 21.61 -4.46 -12.09
C THR A 108 20.52 -5.10 -11.23
N ARG A 109 20.50 -4.81 -9.92
CA ARG A 109 19.47 -5.21 -8.97
C ARG A 109 18.34 -4.18 -8.82
N GLY A 110 18.28 -3.19 -9.72
CA GLY A 110 17.19 -2.21 -9.77
C GLY A 110 17.32 -1.03 -8.80
N ALA A 111 18.48 -0.82 -8.14
CA ALA A 111 18.71 0.41 -7.38
C ALA A 111 18.91 1.59 -8.34
N THR A 112 18.14 2.65 -8.13
CA THR A 112 18.28 3.91 -8.90
C THR A 112 19.10 4.96 -8.17
N ARG A 113 19.23 4.81 -6.84
CA ARG A 113 19.92 5.75 -5.97
C ARG A 113 20.43 5.05 -4.71
N VAL A 114 21.52 5.56 -4.15
CA VAL A 114 22.13 5.00 -2.93
C VAL A 114 22.36 6.11 -1.93
N GLU A 115 21.92 5.89 -0.70
CA GLU A 115 22.25 6.77 0.43
C GLU A 115 23.59 6.31 1.03
N LEU A 116 24.52 7.24 1.20
CA LEU A 116 25.82 6.98 1.82
C LEU A 116 25.81 7.43 3.27
N PHE A 117 26.29 6.57 4.15
CA PHE A 117 26.43 6.84 5.57
C PHE A 117 27.87 6.65 6.03
N ARG A 118 28.28 7.40 7.04
CA ARG A 118 29.59 7.30 7.70
C ARG A 118 29.42 6.90 9.15
N CYS A 119 30.23 5.95 9.60
CA CYS A 119 30.25 5.52 10.99
C CYS A 119 30.60 6.68 11.93
N SER A 120 29.80 6.85 12.99
CA SER A 120 30.01 7.90 13.99
C SER A 120 31.17 7.59 14.94
N ASN A 121 31.64 6.34 14.99
CA ASN A 121 32.83 5.96 15.76
C ASN A 121 34.09 6.49 15.08
N THR A 122 34.79 7.41 15.75
CA THR A 122 36.01 8.10 15.29
C THR A 122 37.17 7.15 14.95
N MET A 123 37.20 5.97 15.56
CA MET A 123 38.23 4.95 15.29
C MET A 123 37.88 4.07 14.08
N CYS A 124 36.60 3.98 13.70
CA CYS A 124 36.15 3.12 12.61
C CYS A 124 36.04 3.90 11.29
N GLN A 125 35.23 4.96 11.27
CA GLN A 125 35.02 5.83 10.10
C GLN A 125 34.64 5.12 8.78
N ALA A 126 34.24 3.84 8.85
CA ALA A 126 33.79 3.07 7.70
C ALA A 126 32.52 3.68 7.09
N HIS A 127 32.33 3.41 5.81
CA HIS A 127 31.15 3.84 5.06
C HIS A 127 30.18 2.69 4.88
N GLU A 128 28.88 3.00 4.96
CA GLU A 128 27.80 2.09 4.67
C GLU A 128 26.98 2.61 3.50
N ARG A 129 26.72 1.75 2.52
CA ARG A 129 25.89 2.06 1.35
C ARG A 129 24.49 1.51 1.60
N PHE A 130 23.48 2.32 1.36
CA PHE A 130 22.08 1.91 1.47
C PHE A 130 21.36 2.12 0.13
N PRO A 131 21.42 1.14 -0.79
CA PRO A 131 20.73 1.21 -2.06
C PRO A 131 19.22 1.16 -1.88
N ARG A 132 18.51 2.03 -2.61
CA ARG A 132 17.05 2.08 -2.59
C ARG A 132 16.49 1.19 -3.70
N TYR A 133 16.12 -0.03 -3.33
CA TYR A 133 15.57 -1.04 -4.25
C TYR A 133 14.05 -0.94 -4.35
N ASN A 134 13.54 -1.04 -5.58
CA ASN A 134 12.11 -1.22 -5.84
C ASN A 134 11.78 -2.63 -6.36
N ASP A 135 12.79 -3.44 -6.60
CA ASP A 135 12.65 -4.80 -7.13
C ASP A 135 12.23 -5.76 -6.00
N ALA A 136 11.12 -6.46 -6.18
CA ALA A 136 10.55 -7.32 -5.15
C ALA A 136 11.42 -8.55 -4.84
N PHE A 137 12.16 -9.12 -5.80
CA PHE A 137 13.11 -10.20 -5.52
C PHE A 137 14.20 -9.72 -4.58
N VAL A 138 14.74 -8.54 -4.83
CA VAL A 138 15.79 -7.96 -3.99
C VAL A 138 15.27 -7.63 -2.60
N LEU A 139 14.02 -7.20 -2.48
CA LEU A 139 13.41 -6.91 -1.19
C LEU A 139 13.13 -8.18 -0.37
N LEU A 140 12.84 -9.33 -1.00
CA LEU A 140 12.73 -10.62 -0.32
C LEU A 140 14.05 -11.10 0.31
N GLU A 141 15.17 -10.69 -0.28
CA GLU A 141 16.53 -11.01 0.19
C GLU A 141 17.02 -10.02 1.24
N THR A 142 16.93 -8.72 0.94
CA THR A 142 17.45 -7.65 1.79
C THR A 142 16.62 -7.44 3.05
N ARG A 143 15.30 -7.65 2.97
CA ARG A 143 14.35 -7.62 4.10
C ARG A 143 14.42 -6.38 4.98
N ARG A 144 14.79 -5.24 4.39
CA ARG A 144 14.99 -4.00 5.14
C ARG A 144 14.73 -2.78 4.28
N GLY A 145 14.27 -1.69 4.89
CA GLY A 145 13.90 -0.49 4.14
C GLY A 145 13.10 0.52 4.93
N ARG A 146 12.50 1.48 4.21
CA ARG A 146 11.49 2.41 4.73
C ARG A 146 10.14 2.10 4.09
N VAL A 147 9.17 3.00 4.22
CA VAL A 147 7.79 2.78 3.77
C VAL A 147 7.69 2.28 2.31
N GLY A 148 8.53 2.79 1.41
CA GLY A 148 8.54 2.36 0.00
C GLY A 148 8.85 0.87 -0.18
N GLU A 149 9.95 0.42 0.41
CA GLU A 149 10.39 -0.97 0.38
C GLU A 149 9.45 -1.88 1.17
N TRP A 150 8.99 -1.43 2.34
CA TRP A 150 8.03 -2.14 3.19
C TRP A 150 6.74 -2.43 2.43
N THR A 151 6.13 -1.39 1.87
CA THR A 151 4.89 -1.51 1.11
C THR A 151 5.10 -2.39 -0.11
N THR A 152 6.13 -2.13 -0.93
CA THR A 152 6.38 -2.91 -2.15
C THR A 152 6.51 -4.41 -1.85
N CYS A 153 7.33 -4.78 -0.87
CA CYS A 153 7.53 -6.19 -0.51
C CYS A 153 6.25 -6.81 0.06
N PHE A 154 5.57 -6.11 0.96
CA PHE A 154 4.33 -6.62 1.56
C PHE A 154 3.19 -6.76 0.55
N THR A 155 3.00 -5.79 -0.36
CA THR A 155 1.98 -5.86 -1.41
C THR A 155 2.24 -7.07 -2.32
N MET A 156 3.50 -7.33 -2.67
CA MET A 156 3.88 -8.48 -3.47
C MET A 156 3.63 -9.81 -2.72
N LEU A 157 3.94 -9.91 -1.41
CA LEU A 157 3.61 -11.08 -0.61
C LEU A 157 2.10 -11.33 -0.51
N CYS A 158 1.29 -10.28 -0.39
CA CYS A 158 -0.17 -10.39 -0.45
C CYS A 158 -0.64 -10.95 -1.80
N ARG A 159 0.00 -10.51 -2.89
CA ARG A 159 -0.29 -11.02 -4.23
C ARG A 159 0.10 -12.49 -4.39
N ALA A 160 1.23 -12.90 -3.82
CA ALA A 160 1.70 -14.29 -3.79
C ALA A 160 0.72 -15.21 -3.07
N LEU A 161 0.08 -14.74 -1.99
CA LEU A 161 -1.01 -15.44 -1.29
C LEU A 161 -2.36 -15.43 -2.04
N GLY A 162 -2.40 -14.96 -3.29
CA GLY A 162 -3.58 -14.96 -4.14
C GLY A 162 -4.56 -13.81 -3.91
N SER A 163 -4.23 -12.82 -3.07
CA SER A 163 -5.08 -11.63 -2.93
C SER A 163 -4.94 -10.69 -4.12
N ARG A 164 -6.06 -10.07 -4.51
CA ARG A 164 -6.03 -8.89 -5.39
C ARG A 164 -5.53 -7.70 -4.60
N VAL A 165 -4.53 -7.02 -5.14
CA VAL A 165 -3.80 -5.95 -4.47
C VAL A 165 -3.77 -4.69 -5.31
N ARG A 166 -3.66 -3.54 -4.63
CA ARG A 166 -3.25 -2.27 -5.22
C ARG A 166 -2.08 -1.69 -4.43
N LEU A 167 -1.15 -1.10 -5.15
CA LEU A 167 -0.18 -0.16 -4.61
C LEU A 167 -0.81 1.24 -4.65
N VAL A 168 -0.97 1.87 -3.49
CA VAL A 168 -1.47 3.24 -3.41
C VAL A 168 -0.31 4.20 -3.21
N TRP A 169 -0.22 5.17 -4.11
CA TRP A 169 0.76 6.24 -4.05
C TRP A 169 0.11 7.53 -3.59
N SER A 170 0.71 8.17 -2.59
CA SER A 170 0.39 9.53 -2.18
C SER A 170 1.42 10.54 -2.72
N ALA A 171 0.95 11.72 -3.11
CA ALA A 171 1.83 12.81 -3.52
C ALA A 171 2.71 13.35 -2.38
N GLU A 172 2.31 13.13 -1.13
CA GLU A 172 3.00 13.54 0.10
C GLU A 172 4.00 12.48 0.62
N ASP A 173 4.73 11.84 -0.30
CA ASP A 173 5.83 10.90 -0.05
C ASP A 173 5.47 9.72 0.88
N HIS A 174 4.26 9.17 0.71
CA HIS A 174 3.81 7.97 1.42
C HIS A 174 3.20 6.97 0.44
N VAL A 175 3.30 5.68 0.76
CA VAL A 175 2.74 4.60 -0.04
C VAL A 175 2.19 3.50 0.87
N TRP A 176 1.11 2.86 0.47
CA TRP A 176 0.50 1.75 1.21
C TRP A 176 -0.20 0.75 0.28
N THR A 177 -0.78 -0.28 0.87
CA THR A 177 -1.45 -1.36 0.14
C THR A 177 -2.97 -1.20 0.25
N GLU A 178 -3.71 -1.53 -0.80
CA GLU A 178 -5.10 -1.97 -0.65
C GLU A 178 -5.22 -3.43 -1.06
N VAL A 179 -6.04 -4.19 -0.33
CA VAL A 179 -6.41 -5.56 -0.69
C VAL A 179 -7.91 -5.63 -0.93
N TYR A 180 -8.33 -6.37 -1.96
CA TYR A 180 -9.76 -6.55 -2.20
C TYR A 180 -10.31 -7.65 -1.30
N SER A 181 -11.25 -7.31 -0.42
CA SER A 181 -11.97 -8.27 0.40
C SER A 181 -13.18 -8.78 -0.36
N VAL A 182 -13.17 -10.06 -0.74
CA VAL A 182 -14.35 -10.73 -1.32
C VAL A 182 -15.48 -10.80 -0.29
N HIS A 183 -15.15 -10.94 1.00
CA HIS A 183 -16.15 -11.00 2.07
C HIS A 183 -16.90 -9.66 2.23
N GLN A 184 -16.15 -8.55 2.25
CA GLN A 184 -16.71 -7.20 2.39
C GLN A 184 -17.10 -6.55 1.05
N GLN A 185 -16.79 -7.20 -0.07
CA GLN A 185 -17.12 -6.74 -1.43
C GLN A 185 -16.55 -5.34 -1.75
N ARG A 186 -15.37 -5.02 -1.20
CA ARG A 186 -14.68 -3.74 -1.39
C ARG A 186 -13.17 -3.85 -1.18
N TRP A 187 -12.46 -2.83 -1.64
CA TRP A 187 -11.06 -2.59 -1.30
C TRP A 187 -10.90 -2.16 0.17
N VAL A 188 -9.86 -2.69 0.81
CA VAL A 188 -9.54 -2.49 2.22
C VAL A 188 -8.14 -1.89 2.31
N HIS A 189 -8.02 -0.78 3.04
CA HIS A 189 -6.74 -0.14 3.33
C HIS A 189 -5.86 -1.03 4.22
N VAL A 190 -4.58 -1.17 3.86
CA VAL A 190 -3.57 -1.87 4.66
C VAL A 190 -2.27 -1.06 4.66
N ASP A 191 -1.87 -0.57 5.83
CA ASP A 191 -0.54 0.01 6.05
C ASP A 191 0.26 -0.93 6.94
N VAL A 192 1.18 -1.68 6.32
CA VAL A 192 2.01 -2.67 7.03
C VAL A 192 3.04 -2.02 7.93
N ALA A 193 3.52 -0.82 7.58
CA ALA A 193 4.50 -0.10 8.40
C ALA A 193 3.85 0.33 9.71
N GLU A 194 2.56 0.66 9.69
CA GLU A 194 1.78 1.03 10.88
C GLU A 194 1.03 -0.14 11.53
N GLY A 195 0.99 -1.31 10.87
CA GLY A 195 0.15 -2.43 11.30
C GLY A 195 -1.35 -2.11 11.28
N ALA A 196 -1.76 -1.20 10.38
CA ALA A 196 -3.12 -0.68 10.31
C ALA A 196 -3.95 -1.44 9.27
N TRP A 197 -5.07 -2.01 9.71
CA TRP A 197 -6.05 -2.70 8.88
C TRP A 197 -7.36 -1.91 8.83
N ASP A 198 -7.81 -1.55 7.62
CA ASP A 198 -9.07 -0.84 7.37
C ASP A 198 -9.21 0.51 8.08
N ARG A 199 -8.11 1.26 8.17
CA ARG A 199 -8.04 2.60 8.78
C ARG A 199 -7.65 3.69 7.77
N PRO A 200 -8.48 3.97 6.76
CA PRO A 200 -8.13 4.95 5.72
C PRO A 200 -8.02 6.39 6.24
N THR A 201 -8.55 6.71 7.41
CA THR A 201 -8.43 8.05 8.03
C THR A 201 -7.17 8.22 8.88
N LEU A 202 -6.33 7.19 9.00
CA LEU A 202 -5.08 7.22 9.77
C LEU A 202 -4.22 8.43 9.43
N TYR A 203 -3.99 8.67 8.13
CA TYR A 203 -3.10 9.72 7.66
C TYR A 203 -3.63 11.13 7.91
N THR A 204 -4.94 11.32 7.78
CA THR A 204 -5.56 12.64 7.86
C THR A 204 -5.99 12.96 9.29
N GLN A 205 -6.83 12.12 9.89
CA GLN A 205 -7.42 12.40 11.20
C GLN A 205 -6.46 12.12 12.37
N GLU A 206 -5.60 11.10 12.26
CA GLU A 206 -4.71 10.72 13.36
C GLU A 206 -3.34 11.38 13.24
N TRP A 207 -2.78 11.44 12.04
CA TRP A 207 -1.48 12.09 11.81
C TRP A 207 -1.59 13.58 11.49
N GLY A 208 -2.79 14.09 11.18
CA GLY A 208 -2.97 15.48 10.78
C GLY A 208 -2.35 15.82 9.42
N LYS A 209 -2.01 14.83 8.58
CA LYS A 209 -1.42 15.12 7.27
C LYS A 209 -2.50 15.66 6.33
N LYS A 210 -2.12 16.67 5.56
CA LYS A 210 -2.89 17.10 4.39
C LYS A 210 -2.43 16.33 3.17
N LEU A 211 -3.36 15.84 2.35
CA LEU A 211 -3.07 15.03 1.16
C LEU A 211 -3.72 15.63 -0.08
N SER A 212 -3.04 15.55 -1.23
CA SER A 212 -3.56 16.07 -2.51
C SER A 212 -4.03 14.95 -3.45
N TYR A 213 -3.21 13.92 -3.63
CA TYR A 213 -3.50 12.81 -4.53
C TYR A 213 -3.19 11.48 -3.84
N CYS A 214 -4.15 10.54 -3.87
CA CYS A 214 -3.94 9.14 -3.54
C CYS A 214 -4.38 8.29 -4.73
N ILE A 215 -3.43 7.76 -5.50
CA ILE A 215 -3.71 7.01 -6.73
C ILE A 215 -3.34 5.54 -6.52
N ALA A 216 -4.30 4.66 -6.76
CA ALA A 216 -4.14 3.22 -6.61
C ALA A 216 -3.88 2.54 -7.95
N PHE A 217 -2.90 1.63 -7.97
CA PHE A 217 -2.52 0.85 -9.15
C PHE A 217 -2.63 -0.65 -8.88
N SER A 218 -3.25 -1.39 -9.79
CA SER A 218 -3.23 -2.86 -9.82
C SER A 218 -3.02 -3.38 -11.24
N VAL A 219 -2.94 -4.69 -11.36
CA VAL A 219 -2.98 -5.41 -12.65
C VAL A 219 -4.32 -5.29 -13.38
N ASP A 220 -5.34 -4.77 -12.70
CA ASP A 220 -6.65 -4.50 -13.29
C ASP A 220 -6.78 -3.04 -13.75
N GLY A 221 -5.88 -2.13 -13.35
CA GLY A 221 -5.94 -0.74 -13.78
C GLY A 221 -5.50 0.28 -12.72
N CYS A 222 -6.07 1.48 -12.82
CA CYS A 222 -5.71 2.64 -12.02
C CYS A 222 -6.95 3.39 -11.56
N CYS A 223 -7.00 3.77 -10.28
CA CYS A 223 -8.13 4.48 -9.68
C CYS A 223 -7.64 5.65 -8.82
N ASP A 224 -8.34 6.79 -8.89
CA ASP A 224 -8.15 7.87 -7.92
C ASP A 224 -8.97 7.55 -6.66
N VAL A 225 -8.26 7.17 -5.61
CA VAL A 225 -8.83 6.78 -4.31
C VAL A 225 -8.72 7.90 -3.28
N THR A 226 -8.39 9.13 -3.68
CA THR A 226 -8.19 10.28 -2.76
C THR A 226 -9.36 10.46 -1.79
N ARG A 227 -10.61 10.37 -2.29
CA ARG A 227 -11.83 10.50 -1.47
C ARG A 227 -11.95 9.48 -0.33
N ARG A 228 -11.24 8.35 -0.40
CA ARG A 228 -11.20 7.36 0.69
C ARG A 228 -10.39 7.85 1.88
N TYR A 229 -9.28 8.54 1.61
CA TYR A 229 -8.26 8.95 2.57
C TYR A 229 -8.44 10.40 3.03
N VAL A 230 -8.96 11.25 2.14
CA VAL A 230 -9.31 12.65 2.39
C VAL A 230 -10.82 12.75 2.43
N ARG A 231 -11.40 12.48 3.60
CA ARG A 231 -12.86 12.56 3.80
C ARG A 231 -13.34 14.00 3.88
N ASP A 232 -12.52 14.89 4.44
CA ASP A 232 -12.78 16.34 4.44
C ASP A 232 -11.67 17.05 3.63
N PRO A 233 -11.94 17.42 2.37
CA PRO A 233 -10.99 18.13 1.52
C PRO A 233 -10.63 19.55 2.00
N ASP A 234 -11.49 20.22 2.77
CA ASP A 234 -11.19 21.58 3.21
C ASP A 234 -10.26 21.56 4.44
N MET A 235 -10.47 20.60 5.34
CA MET A 235 -9.59 20.40 6.49
C MET A 235 -8.28 19.71 6.10
N TYR A 236 -8.35 18.61 5.34
CA TYR A 236 -7.22 17.71 5.08
C TYR A 236 -6.77 17.65 3.61
N GLY A 237 -7.39 18.41 2.71
CA GLY A 237 -6.97 18.46 1.32
C GLY A 237 -5.83 19.45 1.09
N ASN A 238 -4.85 19.03 0.29
CA ASN A 238 -3.89 19.94 -0.34
C ASN A 238 -4.36 20.30 -1.76
N PRO A 239 -3.99 21.48 -2.29
CA PRO A 239 -4.29 21.86 -3.66
C PRO A 239 -3.81 20.83 -4.68
N ARG A 240 -4.71 20.44 -5.59
CA ARG A 240 -4.44 19.46 -6.65
C ARG A 240 -3.93 20.16 -7.91
N THR A 241 -2.63 20.44 -7.94
CA THR A 241 -1.99 21.27 -8.98
C THR A 241 -1.16 20.51 -10.02
N LYS A 242 -1.08 19.17 -9.95
CA LYS A 242 -0.25 18.37 -10.89
C LYS A 242 -0.86 18.26 -12.30
N CYS A 243 -2.18 18.36 -12.42
CA CYS A 243 -2.95 18.52 -13.66
C CYS A 243 -4.41 18.90 -13.32
N ALA A 244 -5.19 19.27 -14.33
CA ALA A 244 -6.64 19.40 -14.20
C ALA A 244 -7.31 18.04 -13.95
N GLU A 245 -8.49 18.03 -13.31
CA GLU A 245 -9.16 16.80 -12.88
C GLU A 245 -9.61 15.93 -14.07
N GLU A 246 -10.07 16.54 -15.16
CA GLU A 246 -10.43 15.85 -16.41
C GLU A 246 -9.21 15.17 -17.06
N VAL A 247 -8.02 15.77 -16.91
CA VAL A 247 -6.77 15.18 -17.40
C VAL A 247 -6.38 13.99 -16.53
N LEU A 248 -6.51 14.10 -15.20
CA LEU A 248 -6.27 12.95 -14.32
C LEU A 248 -7.22 11.79 -14.65
N TRP A 249 -8.51 12.09 -14.80
CA TRP A 249 -9.52 11.12 -15.18
C TRP A 249 -9.19 10.42 -16.50
N HIS A 250 -8.69 11.17 -17.49
CA HIS A 250 -8.24 10.58 -18.75
C HIS A 250 -7.04 9.64 -18.54
N ILE A 251 -6.05 10.05 -17.75
CA ILE A 251 -4.84 9.23 -17.47
C ILE A 251 -5.20 7.92 -16.75
N THR A 252 -6.05 7.97 -15.73
CA THR A 252 -6.45 6.76 -14.97
C THR A 252 -7.22 5.78 -15.85
N ARG A 253 -8.09 6.30 -16.74
CA ARG A 253 -8.82 5.47 -17.72
C ARG A 253 -7.92 4.90 -18.80
N GLU A 254 -6.93 5.66 -19.27
CA GLU A 254 -5.94 5.19 -20.23
C GLU A 254 -5.17 3.99 -19.66
N ILE A 255 -4.62 4.13 -18.44
CA ILE A 255 -3.93 3.02 -17.76
C ILE A 255 -4.87 1.83 -17.60
N THR A 256 -6.11 2.07 -17.15
CA THR A 256 -7.09 1.00 -16.94
C THR A 256 -7.43 0.28 -18.25
N ALA A 257 -7.59 1.00 -19.36
CA ALA A 257 -7.84 0.40 -20.67
C ALA A 257 -6.65 -0.47 -21.12
N MET A 258 -5.42 0.03 -20.95
CA MET A 258 -4.20 -0.75 -21.25
C MET A 258 -4.14 -2.06 -20.46
N ARG A 259 -4.48 -2.06 -19.17
CA ARG A 259 -4.45 -3.28 -18.32
C ARG A 259 -5.57 -4.27 -18.63
N ARG A 260 -6.59 -3.85 -19.40
CA ARG A 260 -7.82 -4.62 -19.66
C ARG A 260 -8.02 -5.00 -21.12
N THR A 261 -7.04 -4.73 -22.00
CA THR A 261 -7.18 -4.92 -23.45
C THR A 261 -7.43 -6.38 -23.83
N ASP A 262 -6.72 -7.32 -23.20
CA ASP A 262 -6.76 -8.76 -23.56
C ASP A 262 -7.47 -9.63 -22.51
N ARG A 263 -8.34 -9.03 -21.69
CA ARG A 263 -9.07 -9.75 -20.62
C ARG A 263 -10.33 -10.44 -21.14
N ASP A 264 -10.70 -11.55 -20.51
CA ASP A 264 -11.95 -12.24 -20.80
C ASP A 264 -13.17 -11.35 -20.50
N VAL A 265 -14.23 -11.52 -21.28
CA VAL A 265 -15.45 -10.70 -21.18
C VAL A 265 -16.14 -10.87 -19.83
N GLN A 266 -16.19 -12.07 -19.26
CA GLN A 266 -16.83 -12.31 -17.96
C GLN A 266 -16.02 -11.66 -16.83
N GLU A 267 -14.69 -11.79 -16.86
CA GLU A 267 -13.81 -11.09 -15.91
C GLU A 267 -14.00 -9.56 -15.98
N LEU A 268 -14.08 -9.01 -17.19
CA LEU A 268 -14.31 -7.58 -17.40
C LEU A 268 -15.65 -7.11 -16.84
N LEU A 269 -16.71 -7.91 -16.97
CA LEU A 269 -18.02 -7.57 -16.41
C LEU A 269 -17.97 -7.52 -14.89
N ILE A 270 -17.31 -8.47 -14.25
CA ILE A 270 -17.12 -8.51 -12.80
C ILE A 270 -16.34 -7.27 -12.34
N ILE A 271 -15.16 -7.02 -12.92
CA ILE A 271 -14.30 -5.91 -12.51
C ILE A 271 -15.00 -4.55 -12.72
N ARG A 272 -15.74 -4.38 -13.83
CA ARG A 272 -16.51 -3.14 -14.07
C ARG A 272 -17.65 -2.94 -13.07
N ALA A 273 -18.29 -4.02 -12.62
CA ALA A 273 -19.31 -3.93 -11.58
C ALA A 273 -18.70 -3.52 -10.23
N GLU A 274 -17.50 -4.01 -9.92
CA GLU A 274 -16.74 -3.63 -8.73
C GLU A 274 -16.27 -2.17 -8.79
N ASP A 275 -15.74 -1.71 -9.92
CA ASP A 275 -15.36 -0.31 -10.13
C ASP A 275 -16.55 0.64 -9.90
N LYS A 276 -17.73 0.28 -10.44
CA LYS A 276 -18.96 1.07 -10.24
C LYS A 276 -19.37 1.10 -8.76
N ARG A 277 -19.23 -0.02 -8.05
CA ARG A 277 -19.51 -0.10 -6.61
C ARG A 277 -18.54 0.77 -5.81
N GLU A 278 -17.26 0.74 -6.16
CA GLU A 278 -16.24 1.58 -5.54
C GLU A 278 -16.52 3.07 -5.78
N GLU A 279 -16.83 3.47 -7.01
CA GLU A 279 -17.15 4.86 -7.34
C GLU A 279 -18.36 5.36 -6.52
N LEU A 280 -19.44 4.57 -6.43
CA LEU A 280 -20.60 4.91 -5.61
C LEU A 280 -20.24 5.07 -4.13
N ALA A 281 -19.36 4.20 -3.60
CA ALA A 281 -18.90 4.31 -2.22
C ALA A 281 -18.05 5.58 -2.00
N LEU A 282 -17.17 5.93 -2.95
CA LEU A 282 -16.35 7.15 -2.87
C LEU A 282 -17.21 8.42 -2.99
N GLN A 283 -18.24 8.40 -3.84
CA GLN A 283 -19.22 9.50 -3.94
C GLN A 283 -19.98 9.69 -2.63
N ARG A 284 -20.42 8.57 -2.03
CA ARG A 284 -21.11 8.61 -0.74
C ARG A 284 -20.25 9.26 0.34
N LEU A 285 -18.97 8.92 0.43
CA LEU A 285 -18.04 9.57 1.38
C LEU A 285 -17.94 11.08 1.17
N ALA A 286 -17.88 11.53 -0.09
CA ALA A 286 -17.85 12.96 -0.40
C ALA A 286 -19.15 13.68 -0.03
N ILE A 287 -20.31 13.03 -0.26
CA ILE A 287 -21.62 13.57 0.11
C ILE A 287 -21.76 13.63 1.64
N GLU A 288 -21.38 12.56 2.35
CA GLU A 288 -21.41 12.52 3.82
C GLU A 288 -20.58 13.67 4.42
N ALA A 289 -19.38 13.91 3.89
CA ALA A 289 -18.54 15.02 4.33
C ALA A 289 -19.14 16.40 4.07
N LEU A 290 -19.82 16.59 2.93
CA LEU A 290 -20.54 17.84 2.64
C LEU A 290 -21.71 18.04 3.61
N ILE A 291 -22.49 16.99 3.87
CA ILE A 291 -23.64 17.05 4.79
C ILE A 291 -23.18 17.36 6.21
N THR A 292 -22.15 16.67 6.72
CA THR A 292 -21.61 16.94 8.07
C THR A 292 -21.24 18.40 8.24
N ARG A 293 -20.56 19.00 7.25
CA ARG A 293 -20.21 20.43 7.31
C ARG A 293 -21.41 21.35 7.25
N MET A 294 -22.37 21.07 6.36
CA MET A 294 -23.60 21.87 6.30
C MET A 294 -24.36 21.83 7.63
N LEU A 295 -24.33 20.71 8.36
CA LEU A 295 -24.92 20.59 9.69
C LEU A 295 -24.11 21.38 10.73
N GLU A 296 -22.78 21.30 10.72
CA GLU A 296 -21.92 22.08 11.63
C GLU A 296 -22.06 23.59 11.42
N GLU A 297 -22.18 24.07 10.18
CA GLU A 297 -22.45 25.47 9.84
C GLU A 297 -23.86 25.92 10.24
N TYR A 298 -24.83 24.99 10.24
CA TYR A 298 -26.22 25.27 10.63
C TYR A 298 -26.38 25.33 12.15
N ASP A 299 -25.77 24.40 12.88
CA ASP A 299 -25.71 24.37 14.34
C ASP A 299 -24.80 25.48 14.91
N GLY A 300 -23.97 26.09 14.05
CA GLY A 300 -23.10 27.24 14.34
C GLY A 300 -23.64 28.63 13.96
N ARG A 301 -24.97 28.84 13.97
CA ARG A 301 -25.55 30.21 13.87
C ARG A 301 -25.65 30.87 15.26
N PRO A 302 -25.50 32.20 15.35
CA PRO A 302 -24.90 32.93 16.47
C PRO A 302 -25.55 32.72 17.84
#